data_AF-A0A6G0JW34-F1
#
_entry.id   AF-A0A6G0JW34-F1
#
_cell.length_a   1.000
_cell.length_b   1.000
_cell.length_c   1.000
_cell.angle_alpha   90.00
_cell.angle_beta   90.00
_cell.angle_gamma   90.00
#
_symmetry.space_group_name_H-M   'P 1'
#
loop_
_entity.id
_entity.type
_entity.pdbx_description
1 polymer ?
#
loop_
_entity_poly.entity_id
_entity_poly.type
_entity_poly.pdbx_seq_one_letter_code
_entity_poly.pdbx_strand_id
1 'polypeptide(L)'
;MHFPEMERHRSNSLYVIRIYEALGVLGIRASELLAWSLTLRAAFNPPAEAKEQTATAAPSSVLNALEKLSQQMDELILRQTRVEERLAALETNSGSITKQAHITTQQHCEEPTQGQPKRARKRAPKALATVWFEWFTAVPRMYESASVSKATLHESRHAVAYMMLCLPSGFKLDPSSTGYKAEVHAVGVEAEKRALEFLAAQGSQAAAVDSVVKAMRALHKAGQLDSLVAQFREIYFEGDIIDPTPHSALPAFMRFT
;
A
#
# COMPACT_ATOMS: atom_id res chain seq x y z
N MET A 1 31.61 15.34 -7.03
CA MET A 1 32.72 14.41 -6.76
C MET A 1 32.13 13.03 -6.57
N HIS A 2 32.41 12.09 -7.48
CA HIS A 2 31.90 10.71 -7.41
C HIS A 2 32.65 9.94 -6.31
N PHE A 3 32.04 8.94 -5.67
CA PHE A 3 32.61 8.19 -4.53
C PHE A 3 34.10 7.77 -4.68
N PRO A 4 34.56 7.19 -5.80
CA PRO A 4 35.95 6.78 -6.03
C PRO A 4 36.91 7.97 -6.15
N GLU A 5 36.41 9.12 -6.57
CA GLU A 5 37.19 10.36 -6.64
C GLU A 5 37.35 10.93 -5.23
N MET A 6 36.32 10.86 -4.39
CA MET A 6 36.43 11.28 -2.99
C MET A 6 37.27 10.34 -2.13
N GLU A 7 37.22 9.03 -2.39
CA GLU A 7 38.10 8.06 -1.75
C GLU A 7 39.58 8.38 -1.99
N ARG A 8 39.95 8.73 -3.23
CA ARG A 8 41.33 9.08 -3.60
C ARG A 8 41.83 10.38 -2.98
N HIS A 9 40.96 11.37 -2.81
CA HIS A 9 41.36 12.70 -2.33
C HIS A 9 41.18 12.88 -0.83
N ARG A 10 40.22 12.17 -0.20
CA ARG A 10 39.84 12.30 1.21
C ARG A 10 39.28 10.97 1.76
N SER A 11 40.16 10.00 1.98
CA SER A 11 39.83 8.69 2.55
C SER A 11 39.12 8.76 3.91
N ASN A 12 39.42 9.78 4.73
CA ASN A 12 38.82 9.98 6.06
C ASN A 12 37.55 10.85 6.06
N SER A 13 36.94 11.09 4.90
CA SER A 13 35.68 11.82 4.85
C SER A 13 34.54 10.99 5.45
N LEU A 14 33.69 11.62 6.29
CA LEU A 14 32.46 11.02 6.83
C LEU A 14 31.59 10.36 5.75
N TYR A 15 31.59 10.92 4.54
CA TYR A 15 30.89 10.33 3.40
C TYR A 15 31.45 8.96 2.99
N VAL A 16 32.79 8.83 2.94
CA VAL A 16 33.46 7.59 2.53
C VAL A 16 33.26 6.52 3.61
N ILE A 17 33.38 6.90 4.88
CA ILE A 17 33.15 6.00 6.03
C ILE A 17 31.72 5.43 6.00
N ARG A 18 30.70 6.29 5.84
CA ARG A 18 29.30 5.85 5.77
C ARG A 18 29.02 4.89 4.63
N ILE A 19 29.68 5.05 3.48
CA ILE A 19 29.53 4.13 2.35
C ILE A 19 30.12 2.77 2.69
N TYR A 20 31.30 2.71 3.32
CA TYR A 20 31.88 1.43 3.74
C TYR A 20 31.06 0.73 4.84
N GLU A 21 30.49 1.48 5.78
CA GLU A 21 29.56 0.94 6.78
C GLU A 21 28.32 0.34 6.11
N ALA A 22 27.70 1.06 5.18
CA ALA A 22 26.53 0.57 4.44
C ALA A 22 26.85 -0.65 3.58
N LEU A 23 28.02 -0.67 2.93
CA LEU A 23 28.52 -1.82 2.19
C LEU A 23 28.74 -3.03 3.10
N GLY A 24 29.24 -2.81 4.32
CA GLY A 24 29.41 -3.84 5.34
C GLY A 24 28.07 -4.45 5.79
N VAL A 25 27.05 -3.62 6.04
CA VAL A 25 25.70 -4.08 6.40
C VAL A 25 25.06 -4.92 5.30
N LEU A 26 25.29 -4.55 4.04
CA LEU A 26 24.71 -5.21 2.87
C LEU A 26 25.54 -6.40 2.36
N GLY A 27 26.74 -6.62 2.90
CA GLY A 27 27.66 -7.66 2.43
C GLY A 27 28.18 -7.44 1.01
N ILE A 28 28.12 -6.20 0.51
CA ILE A 28 28.50 -5.83 -0.87
C ILE A 28 29.96 -5.39 -0.88
N ARG A 29 30.76 -5.91 -1.82
CA ARG A 29 32.15 -5.49 -1.96
C ARG A 29 32.24 -4.15 -2.70
N ALA A 30 33.23 -3.34 -2.37
CA ALA A 30 33.47 -2.07 -3.08
C ALA A 30 33.66 -2.26 -4.60
N SER A 31 34.27 -3.37 -5.03
CA SER A 31 34.43 -3.71 -6.45
C SER A 31 33.09 -3.92 -7.18
N GLU A 32 32.08 -4.43 -6.49
CA GLU A 32 30.74 -4.66 -7.03
C GLU A 32 29.96 -3.35 -7.15
N LEU A 33 30.06 -2.48 -6.13
CA LEU A 33 29.54 -1.11 -6.20
C LEU A 33 30.16 -0.32 -7.38
N LEU A 34 31.47 -0.46 -7.58
CA LEU A 34 32.16 0.17 -8.71
C LEU A 34 31.68 -0.36 -10.05
N ALA A 35 31.51 -1.69 -10.17
CA ALA A 35 30.99 -2.32 -11.38
C ALA A 35 29.59 -1.78 -11.73
N TRP A 36 28.68 -1.70 -10.76
CA TRP A 36 27.36 -1.12 -10.97
C TRP A 36 27.41 0.36 -11.34
N SER A 37 28.30 1.15 -10.70
CA SER A 37 28.46 2.57 -11.04
C SER A 37 28.94 2.78 -12.48
N LEU A 38 29.79 1.88 -13.00
CA LEU A 38 30.25 1.90 -14.38
C LEU A 38 29.14 1.50 -15.35
N THR A 39 28.39 0.44 -15.04
CA THR A 39 27.26 -0.01 -15.86
C THR A 39 26.16 1.05 -15.93
N LEU A 40 25.82 1.67 -14.80
CA LEU A 40 24.86 2.78 -14.76
C LEU A 40 25.38 3.98 -15.55
N ARG A 41 26.65 4.34 -15.40
CA ARG A 41 27.24 5.43 -16.17
C ARG A 41 27.22 5.17 -17.67
N ALA A 42 27.51 3.94 -18.11
CA ALA A 42 27.46 3.56 -19.50
C ALA A 42 26.02 3.60 -20.06
N ALA A 43 25.02 3.26 -19.24
CA ALA A 43 23.60 3.34 -19.63
C ALA A 43 23.10 4.79 -19.79
N PHE A 44 23.60 5.71 -18.97
CA PHE A 44 23.17 7.12 -18.98
C PHE A 44 24.08 8.05 -19.80
N ASN A 45 25.31 7.63 -20.09
CA ASN A 45 26.27 8.35 -20.91
C ASN A 45 26.92 7.35 -21.88
N PRO A 46 26.25 6.99 -22.99
CA PRO A 46 26.86 6.14 -24.00
C PRO A 46 28.12 6.84 -24.51
N PRO A 47 29.28 6.15 -24.57
CA PRO A 47 30.52 6.76 -25.00
C PRO A 47 30.34 7.31 -26.43
N ALA A 48 30.63 8.60 -26.60
CA ALA A 48 30.83 9.18 -27.92
C ALA A 48 31.96 8.40 -28.60
N GLU A 49 31.66 7.89 -29.80
CA GLU A 49 32.47 6.99 -30.60
C GLU A 49 34.00 7.13 -30.43
N ALA A 50 34.62 6.14 -29.79
CA ALA A 50 35.96 5.72 -30.17
C ALA A 50 35.79 4.46 -31.02
N LYS A 51 35.97 4.61 -32.34
CA LYS A 51 36.02 3.53 -33.30
C LYS A 51 37.10 2.51 -32.91
N GLU A 52 36.68 1.35 -32.43
CA GLU A 52 37.39 0.10 -32.72
C GLU A 52 36.35 -0.97 -33.06
N GLN A 53 36.45 -1.42 -34.31
CA GLN A 53 35.57 -2.41 -34.92
C GLN A 53 35.82 -3.79 -34.31
N THR A 54 34.74 -4.43 -33.82
CA THR A 54 34.56 -5.88 -33.98
C THR A 54 33.07 -6.22 -34.12
N ALA A 55 32.73 -6.65 -35.34
CA ALA A 55 31.76 -7.71 -35.66
C ALA A 55 30.34 -7.66 -35.07
N THR A 56 29.43 -7.03 -35.82
CA THR A 56 28.23 -7.65 -36.45
C THR A 56 27.49 -8.76 -35.67
N ALA A 57 26.57 -8.43 -34.75
CA ALA A 57 25.41 -9.27 -34.39
C ALA A 57 24.30 -8.60 -33.51
N ALA A 58 24.33 -7.29 -33.26
CA ALA A 58 23.47 -6.68 -32.23
C ALA A 58 22.06 -6.17 -32.65
N PRO A 59 21.76 -5.74 -33.90
CA PRO A 59 20.45 -5.16 -34.19
C PRO A 59 19.33 -6.21 -34.27
N SER A 60 19.63 -7.48 -34.56
CA SER A 60 18.61 -8.54 -34.64
C SER A 60 18.14 -9.03 -33.27
N SER A 61 19.01 -9.07 -32.25
CA SER A 61 18.60 -9.56 -30.93
C SER A 61 17.64 -8.61 -30.21
N VAL A 62 17.83 -7.29 -30.40
CA VAL A 62 16.94 -6.26 -29.86
C VAL A 62 15.58 -6.31 -30.55
N LEU A 63 15.54 -6.46 -31.87
CA LEU A 63 14.30 -6.64 -32.62
C LEU A 63 13.56 -7.92 -32.20
N ASN A 64 14.27 -9.04 -32.06
CA ASN A 64 13.70 -10.30 -31.58
C ASN A 64 13.16 -10.18 -30.13
N ALA A 65 13.83 -9.40 -29.28
CA ALA A 65 13.38 -9.15 -27.91
C ALA A 65 12.11 -8.28 -27.88
N LEU A 66 12.02 -7.25 -28.72
CA LEU A 66 10.82 -6.43 -28.90
C LEU A 66 9.64 -7.25 -29.43
N GLU A 67 9.87 -8.10 -30.42
CA GLU A 67 8.84 -9.00 -30.96
C GLU A 67 8.34 -9.98 -29.90
N LYS A 68 9.26 -10.55 -29.10
CA LYS A 68 8.90 -11.43 -28.00
C LYS A 68 8.09 -10.71 -26.92
N LEU A 69 8.44 -9.48 -26.57
CA LEU A 69 7.67 -8.67 -25.62
C LEU A 69 6.27 -8.33 -26.17
N SER A 70 6.15 -8.05 -27.47
CA SER A 70 4.86 -7.84 -28.14
C SER A 70 3.98 -9.08 -28.03
N GLN A 71 4.51 -10.26 -28.34
CA GLN A 71 3.78 -11.53 -28.24
C GLN A 71 3.32 -11.82 -26.81
N GLN A 72 4.16 -11.53 -25.81
CA GLN A 72 3.79 -11.69 -24.40
C GLN A 72 2.67 -10.73 -23.97
N MET A 73 2.66 -9.51 -24.51
CA MET A 73 1.60 -8.54 -24.26
C MET A 73 0.27 -8.99 -24.86
N ASP A 74 0.27 -9.49 -26.09
CA ASP A 74 -0.93 -10.02 -26.75
C ASP A 74 -1.51 -11.23 -26.00
N GLU A 75 -0.65 -12.14 -25.53
CA GLU A 75 -1.09 -13.28 -24.73
C GLU A 75 -1.72 -12.85 -23.39
N LEU A 76 -1.14 -11.82 -22.75
CA LEU A 76 -1.67 -11.29 -21.51
C LEU A 76 -3.05 -10.62 -21.71
N ILE A 77 -3.21 -9.86 -22.78
CA ILE A 77 -4.48 -9.25 -23.17
C ILE A 77 -5.53 -10.35 -23.41
N LEU A 78 -5.19 -11.40 -24.16
CA LEU A 78 -6.11 -12.51 -24.41
C LEU A 78 -6.55 -13.22 -23.13
N ARG A 79 -5.61 -13.44 -22.19
CA ARG A 79 -5.93 -14.02 -20.88
C ARG A 79 -6.83 -13.11 -20.07
N GLN A 80 -6.60 -11.80 -20.11
CA GLN A 80 -7.42 -10.82 -19.40
C GLN A 80 -8.84 -10.77 -19.97
N THR A 81 -9.01 -10.70 -21.29
CA THR A 81 -10.32 -10.77 -21.94
C THR A 81 -11.07 -12.04 -21.56
N ARG A 82 -10.40 -13.19 -21.54
CA ARG A 82 -11.01 -14.47 -21.13
C ARG A 82 -11.44 -14.47 -19.65
N VAL A 83 -10.67 -13.82 -18.77
CA VAL A 83 -11.04 -13.67 -17.36
C VAL A 83 -12.25 -12.75 -17.23
N GLU A 84 -12.29 -11.65 -17.98
CA GLU A 84 -13.42 -10.71 -18.04
C GLU A 84 -14.70 -11.40 -18.54
N GLU A 85 -14.62 -12.23 -19.59
CA GLU A 85 -15.75 -13.03 -20.08
C GLU A 85 -16.25 -14.03 -19.03
N ARG A 86 -15.33 -14.71 -18.33
CA ARG A 86 -15.70 -15.65 -17.25
C ARG A 86 -16.35 -14.94 -16.06
N LEU A 87 -15.90 -13.73 -15.75
CA LEU A 87 -16.51 -12.89 -14.72
C LEU A 87 -17.92 -12.46 -15.17
N ALA A 88 -18.09 -11.98 -16.40
CA ALA A 88 -19.41 -11.63 -16.95
C ALA A 88 -20.39 -12.83 -16.98
N ALA A 89 -19.90 -14.03 -17.32
CA ALA A 89 -20.70 -15.26 -17.29
C ALA A 89 -21.07 -15.68 -15.85
N LEU A 90 -20.19 -15.45 -14.87
CA LEU A 90 -20.49 -15.69 -13.45
C LEU A 90 -21.48 -14.67 -12.90
N GLU A 91 -21.40 -13.40 -13.31
CA GLU A 91 -22.36 -12.37 -12.91
C GLU A 91 -23.75 -12.63 -13.48
N THR A 92 -23.86 -13.06 -14.73
CA THR A 92 -25.14 -13.44 -15.35
C THR A 92 -25.74 -14.72 -14.75
N ASN A 93 -24.91 -15.72 -14.44
CA ASN A 93 -25.37 -16.94 -13.74
C ASN A 93 -25.73 -16.69 -12.27
N SER A 94 -25.04 -15.78 -11.57
CA SER A 94 -25.37 -15.40 -10.19
C SER A 94 -26.72 -14.67 -10.08
N GLY A 95 -27.07 -13.87 -11.09
CA GLY A 95 -28.41 -13.25 -11.22
C GLY A 95 -29.54 -14.24 -11.55
N SER A 96 -29.21 -15.43 -12.08
CA SER A 96 -30.18 -16.49 -12.42
C SER A 96 -30.41 -17.47 -11.25
N ILE A 97 -29.36 -17.82 -10.49
CA ILE A 97 -29.44 -18.73 -9.33
C ILE A 97 -30.28 -18.14 -8.19
N THR A 98 -30.38 -16.81 -8.08
CA THR A 98 -31.25 -16.15 -7.08
C THR A 98 -32.75 -16.24 -7.40
N LYS A 99 -33.15 -16.64 -8.62
CA LYS A 99 -34.57 -16.76 -9.00
C LYS A 99 -35.12 -18.19 -8.95
N GLN A 100 -34.29 -19.22 -8.89
CA GLN A 100 -34.74 -20.64 -8.89
C GLN A 100 -34.67 -21.35 -7.53
N ALA A 101 -33.97 -20.81 -6.53
CA ALA A 101 -33.89 -21.44 -5.20
C ALA A 101 -35.13 -21.20 -4.31
N HIS A 102 -36.18 -20.53 -4.80
CA HIS A 102 -37.33 -20.13 -3.98
C HIS A 102 -38.59 -21.00 -4.12
N ILE A 103 -38.56 -22.05 -4.95
CA ILE A 103 -39.66 -22.99 -5.14
C ILE A 103 -39.19 -24.39 -4.79
N THR A 104 -39.63 -24.86 -3.62
CA THR A 104 -39.62 -26.24 -3.11
C THR A 104 -38.92 -26.29 -1.77
N THR A 105 -39.67 -25.99 -0.71
CA THR A 105 -39.89 -26.88 0.44
C THR A 105 -40.94 -26.20 1.31
N GLN A 106 -42.22 -26.47 1.04
CA GLN A 106 -43.29 -26.33 2.02
C GLN A 106 -43.75 -27.75 2.37
N GLN A 107 -43.60 -28.12 3.64
CA GLN A 107 -44.57 -28.93 4.37
C GLN A 107 -44.18 -28.93 5.86
N HIS A 108 -44.89 -28.14 6.66
CA HIS A 108 -45.86 -28.64 7.66
C HIS A 108 -46.16 -27.56 8.74
N CYS A 109 -47.44 -27.13 8.74
CA CYS A 109 -48.32 -26.74 9.86
C CYS A 109 -47.93 -25.61 10.85
N GLU A 110 -48.50 -24.42 10.65
CA GLU A 110 -49.68 -23.84 11.38
C GLU A 110 -49.70 -22.28 11.34
N GLU A 111 -50.88 -21.71 11.04
CA GLU A 111 -51.26 -20.28 10.93
C GLU A 111 -51.75 -19.69 12.28
N PRO A 112 -52.14 -18.39 12.43
CA PRO A 112 -51.78 -17.12 11.78
C PRO A 112 -51.34 -16.04 12.83
N THR A 113 -50.64 -14.93 12.53
CA THR A 113 -51.26 -13.62 12.19
C THR A 113 -50.18 -12.51 12.06
N GLN A 114 -50.20 -11.82 10.91
CA GLN A 114 -49.74 -10.46 10.54
C GLN A 114 -48.55 -9.77 11.22
N GLY A 115 -47.58 -9.32 10.40
CA GLY A 115 -46.67 -8.22 10.81
C GLY A 115 -45.46 -7.92 9.91
N GLN A 116 -45.70 -7.30 8.76
CA GLN A 116 -44.80 -6.43 7.96
C GLN A 116 -43.53 -6.99 7.26
N PRO A 117 -43.19 -6.43 6.06
CA PRO A 117 -42.04 -6.86 5.27
C PRO A 117 -40.71 -6.40 5.91
N LYS A 118 -39.89 -7.38 6.31
CA LYS A 118 -38.52 -7.14 6.76
C LYS A 118 -37.66 -6.68 5.58
N ARG A 119 -37.45 -5.37 5.52
CA ARG A 119 -36.46 -4.70 4.65
C ARG A 119 -35.10 -5.40 4.86
N ALA A 120 -34.48 -5.84 3.78
CA ALA A 120 -33.13 -6.42 3.79
C ALA A 120 -32.19 -5.45 4.54
N ARG A 121 -31.58 -5.94 5.62
CA ARG A 121 -30.67 -5.17 6.46
C ARG A 121 -29.42 -4.86 5.63
N LYS A 122 -29.34 -3.67 5.03
CA LYS A 122 -28.10 -3.17 4.43
C LYS A 122 -27.01 -3.29 5.50
N ARG A 123 -25.93 -4.03 5.23
CA ARG A 123 -24.76 -4.06 6.12
C ARG A 123 -24.31 -2.62 6.33
N ALA A 124 -24.21 -2.20 7.58
CA ALA A 124 -23.76 -0.85 7.90
C ALA A 124 -22.35 -0.66 7.32
N PRO A 125 -22.02 0.54 6.79
CA PRO A 125 -20.67 0.84 6.36
C PRO A 125 -19.71 0.66 7.55
N LYS A 126 -18.56 0.03 7.30
CA LYS A 126 -17.54 -0.19 8.32
C LYS A 126 -16.95 1.15 8.75
N ALA A 127 -16.88 1.39 10.07
CA ALA A 127 -16.30 2.60 10.64
C ALA A 127 -14.76 2.56 10.60
N LEU A 128 -14.12 3.73 10.61
CA LEU A 128 -12.66 3.83 10.55
C LEU A 128 -12.01 3.25 11.81
N ALA A 129 -12.56 3.52 13.01
CA ALA A 129 -12.05 2.95 14.25
C ALA A 129 -12.11 1.43 14.26
N THR A 130 -13.06 0.81 13.56
CA THR A 130 -13.10 -0.66 13.43
C THR A 130 -11.92 -1.18 12.61
N VAL A 131 -11.57 -0.50 11.52
CA VAL A 131 -10.40 -0.88 10.70
C VAL A 131 -9.10 -0.66 11.47
N TRP A 132 -8.99 0.45 12.18
CA TRP A 132 -7.87 0.73 13.10
C TRP A 132 -7.72 -0.37 14.16
N PHE A 133 -8.82 -0.69 14.85
CA PHE A 133 -8.81 -1.71 15.88
C PHE A 133 -8.40 -3.08 15.35
N GLU A 134 -8.95 -3.51 14.21
CA GLU A 134 -8.56 -4.78 13.59
C GLU A 134 -7.10 -4.77 13.11
N TRP A 135 -6.63 -3.65 12.53
CA TRP A 135 -5.23 -3.51 12.10
C TRP A 135 -4.25 -3.82 13.22
N PHE A 136 -4.54 -3.29 14.40
CA PHE A 136 -3.67 -3.38 15.57
C PHE A 136 -3.96 -4.55 16.49
N THR A 137 -5.12 -5.21 16.44
CA THR A 137 -5.48 -6.26 17.43
C THR A 137 -5.74 -7.63 16.83
N ALA A 138 -5.88 -7.75 15.50
CA ALA A 138 -6.05 -9.05 14.85
C ALA A 138 -4.87 -9.99 15.16
N VAL A 139 -5.17 -11.29 15.15
CA VAL A 139 -4.20 -12.38 15.35
C VAL A 139 -4.38 -13.39 14.21
N PRO A 140 -3.44 -13.51 13.25
CA PRO A 140 -2.28 -12.63 13.03
C PRO A 140 -2.66 -11.17 12.76
N ARG A 141 -1.72 -10.24 12.92
CA ARG A 141 -1.96 -8.81 12.62
C ARG A 141 -2.47 -8.65 11.20
N MET A 142 -3.32 -7.66 10.93
CA MET A 142 -3.94 -7.52 9.61
C MET A 142 -2.90 -7.43 8.48
N TYR A 143 -1.79 -6.75 8.73
CA TYR A 143 -0.66 -6.61 7.79
C TYR A 143 0.24 -7.85 7.66
N GLU A 144 0.10 -8.83 8.54
CA GLU A 144 0.78 -10.13 8.48
C GLU A 144 -0.15 -11.25 7.98
N SER A 145 -1.45 -10.98 7.94
CA SER A 145 -2.45 -11.99 7.64
C SER A 145 -2.49 -12.34 6.14
N ALA A 146 -2.39 -13.63 5.84
CA ALA A 146 -2.58 -14.18 4.50
C ALA A 146 -4.06 -14.35 4.11
N SER A 147 -5.00 -14.25 5.07
CA SER A 147 -6.44 -14.46 4.83
C SER A 147 -7.16 -13.20 4.35
N VAL A 148 -6.56 -12.02 4.53
CA VAL A 148 -7.13 -10.75 4.09
C VAL A 148 -6.82 -10.54 2.61
N SER A 149 -7.83 -10.19 1.83
CA SER A 149 -7.64 -9.92 0.40
C SER A 149 -6.66 -8.76 0.20
N LYS A 150 -5.85 -8.81 -0.88
CA LYS A 150 -4.89 -7.73 -1.21
C LYS A 150 -5.56 -6.36 -1.33
N ALA A 151 -6.77 -6.31 -1.88
CA ALA A 151 -7.54 -5.07 -2.04
C ALA A 151 -7.94 -4.50 -0.68
N THR A 152 -8.53 -5.32 0.20
CA THR A 152 -8.90 -4.93 1.57
C THR A 152 -7.67 -4.50 2.35
N LEU A 153 -6.57 -5.24 2.26
CA LEU A 153 -5.33 -4.88 2.95
C LEU A 153 -4.79 -3.53 2.49
N HIS A 154 -4.78 -3.27 1.19
CA HIS A 154 -4.35 -2.00 0.62
C HIS A 154 -5.23 -0.83 1.06
N GLU A 155 -6.55 -1.04 1.11
CA GLU A 155 -7.51 -0.05 1.61
C GLU A 155 -7.32 0.23 3.09
N SER A 156 -7.31 -0.81 3.93
CA SER A 156 -7.07 -0.70 5.37
C SER A 156 -5.75 0.00 5.69
N ARG A 157 -4.68 -0.35 4.96
CA ARG A 157 -3.37 0.29 5.09
C ARG A 157 -3.46 1.81 4.89
N HIS A 158 -4.19 2.26 3.87
CA HIS A 158 -4.34 3.69 3.61
C HIS A 158 -5.27 4.35 4.62
N ALA A 159 -6.35 3.69 5.02
CA ALA A 159 -7.25 4.19 6.06
C ALA A 159 -6.50 4.46 7.36
N VAL A 160 -5.74 3.47 7.84
CA VAL A 160 -4.92 3.59 9.06
C VAL A 160 -3.86 4.68 8.90
N ALA A 161 -3.19 4.76 7.75
CA ALA A 161 -2.21 5.80 7.50
C ALA A 161 -2.79 7.21 7.57
N TYR A 162 -3.94 7.45 6.95
CA TYR A 162 -4.60 8.75 7.03
C TYR A 162 -5.08 9.07 8.45
N MET A 163 -5.52 8.07 9.20
CA MET A 163 -5.86 8.23 10.62
C MET A 163 -4.63 8.62 11.46
N MET A 164 -3.48 7.99 11.24
CA MET A 164 -2.22 8.32 11.92
C MET A 164 -1.81 9.78 11.66
N LEU A 165 -1.91 10.25 10.42
CA LEU A 165 -1.59 11.63 10.05
C LEU A 165 -2.48 12.67 10.76
N CYS A 166 -3.71 12.31 11.14
CA CYS A 166 -4.65 13.21 11.78
C CYS A 166 -4.46 13.33 13.30
N LEU A 167 -3.42 12.68 13.86
CA LEU A 167 -3.08 12.74 15.28
C LEU A 167 -1.93 13.73 15.52
N PRO A 168 -2.21 14.98 15.94
CA PRO A 168 -1.20 16.03 16.05
C PRO A 168 -0.23 15.85 17.22
N SER A 169 -0.54 14.94 18.16
CA SER A 169 0.31 14.64 19.32
C SER A 169 0.98 13.27 19.21
N GLY A 170 0.90 12.63 18.03
CA GLY A 170 1.33 11.25 17.87
C GLY A 170 0.46 10.27 18.66
N PHE A 171 1.00 9.08 18.89
CA PHE A 171 0.35 8.00 19.65
C PHE A 171 1.39 6.98 20.12
N LYS A 172 1.09 6.29 21.21
CA LYS A 172 1.96 5.23 21.74
C LYS A 172 1.15 3.95 21.90
N LEU A 173 1.44 2.96 21.05
CA LEU A 173 0.77 1.66 21.05
C LEU A 173 1.81 0.56 21.25
N ASP A 174 2.09 0.21 22.51
CA ASP A 174 2.99 -0.89 22.83
C ASP A 174 2.22 -2.21 22.96
N PRO A 175 2.46 -3.23 22.10
CA PRO A 175 1.84 -4.54 22.21
C PRO A 175 2.08 -5.25 23.56
N SER A 176 3.11 -4.84 24.30
CA SER A 176 3.48 -5.38 25.62
C SER A 176 2.65 -4.78 26.76
N SER A 177 1.94 -3.66 26.52
CA SER A 177 1.08 -3.02 27.52
C SER A 177 -0.11 -3.92 27.88
N THR A 178 -0.38 -4.07 29.18
CA THR A 178 -1.59 -4.74 29.67
C THR A 178 -2.88 -4.05 29.21
N GLY A 179 -2.79 -2.74 28.92
CA GLY A 179 -3.87 -1.90 28.41
C GLY A 179 -3.97 -1.81 26.89
N TYR A 180 -3.13 -2.53 26.14
CA TYR A 180 -2.96 -2.33 24.69
C TYR A 180 -4.27 -2.24 23.90
N LYS A 181 -5.22 -3.16 24.09
CA LYS A 181 -6.49 -3.13 23.35
C LYS A 181 -7.35 -1.91 23.68
N ALA A 182 -7.33 -1.45 24.94
CA ALA A 182 -8.07 -0.27 25.36
C ALA A 182 -7.42 1.01 24.79
N GLU A 183 -6.09 1.07 24.80
CA GLU A 183 -5.31 2.16 24.19
C GLU A 183 -5.56 2.23 22.67
N VAL A 184 -5.47 1.10 21.96
CA VAL A 184 -5.78 1.00 20.53
C VAL A 184 -7.19 1.50 20.23
N HIS A 185 -8.17 1.11 21.05
CA HIS A 185 -9.55 1.55 20.88
C HIS A 185 -9.70 3.06 21.10
N ALA A 186 -9.14 3.60 22.19
CA ALA A 186 -9.21 5.03 22.50
C ALA A 186 -8.54 5.89 21.42
N VAL A 187 -7.34 5.52 21.00
CA VAL A 187 -6.61 6.20 19.92
C VAL A 187 -7.36 6.06 18.59
N GLY A 188 -7.94 4.89 18.30
CA GLY A 188 -8.70 4.67 17.07
C GLY A 188 -9.95 5.53 16.95
N VAL A 189 -10.69 5.71 18.06
CA VAL A 189 -11.86 6.60 18.11
C VAL A 189 -11.45 8.06 17.92
N GLU A 190 -10.38 8.50 18.59
CA GLU A 190 -9.88 9.86 18.44
C GLU A 190 -9.37 10.12 17.01
N ALA A 191 -8.61 9.19 16.45
CA ALA A 191 -8.09 9.30 15.09
C ALA A 191 -9.21 9.33 14.03
N GLU A 192 -10.27 8.53 14.21
CA GLU A 192 -11.46 8.58 13.35
C GLU A 192 -12.12 9.96 13.41
N LYS A 193 -12.38 10.46 14.62
CA LYS A 193 -12.96 11.79 14.83
C LYS A 193 -12.15 12.87 14.11
N ARG A 194 -10.83 12.90 14.31
CA ARG A 194 -9.94 13.89 13.67
C ARG A 194 -9.90 13.77 12.16
N ALA A 195 -9.87 12.55 11.62
CA ALA A 195 -9.89 12.34 10.18
C ALA A 195 -11.20 12.84 9.53
N LEU A 196 -12.33 12.62 10.20
CA LEU A 196 -13.63 13.11 9.74
C LEU A 196 -13.76 14.63 9.87
N GLU A 197 -13.26 15.23 10.96
CA GLU A 197 -13.20 16.69 11.14
C GLU A 197 -12.32 17.35 10.07
N PHE A 198 -11.16 16.76 9.76
CA PHE A 198 -10.29 17.24 8.69
C PHE A 198 -10.99 17.20 7.33
N LEU A 199 -11.68 16.10 7.00
CA LEU A 199 -12.45 15.99 5.77
C LEU A 199 -13.60 17.01 5.70
N ALA A 200 -14.31 17.22 6.80
CA ALA A 200 -15.38 18.20 6.88
C ALA A 200 -14.86 19.62 6.65
N ALA A 201 -13.69 19.97 7.20
CA ALA A 201 -13.02 21.25 6.95
C ALA A 201 -12.63 21.45 5.47
N GLN A 202 -12.38 20.36 4.75
CA GLN A 202 -12.13 20.36 3.30
C GLN A 202 -13.43 20.21 2.46
N GLY A 203 -14.60 20.29 3.09
CA GLY A 203 -15.90 20.24 2.42
C GLY A 203 -16.42 18.83 2.08
N SER A 204 -15.81 17.77 2.60
CA SER A 204 -16.23 16.38 2.38
C SER A 204 -17.07 15.85 3.55
N GLN A 205 -18.17 15.15 3.23
CA GLN A 205 -19.05 14.47 4.19
C GLN A 205 -18.85 12.94 4.18
N ALA A 206 -17.68 12.48 3.71
CA ALA A 206 -17.37 11.07 3.64
C ALA A 206 -17.27 10.46 5.05
N ALA A 207 -17.96 9.35 5.28
CA ALA A 207 -18.01 8.68 6.58
C ALA A 207 -17.69 7.17 6.52
N ALA A 208 -17.91 6.53 5.37
CA ALA A 208 -17.53 5.12 5.18
C ALA A 208 -16.03 5.03 4.84
N VAL A 209 -15.35 3.98 5.30
CA VAL A 209 -13.89 3.77 5.09
C VAL A 209 -13.49 4.04 3.63
N ASP A 210 -14.11 3.38 2.66
CA ASP A 210 -13.73 3.51 1.23
C ASP A 210 -13.91 4.94 0.72
N SER A 211 -14.97 5.62 1.18
CA SER A 211 -15.25 7.02 0.81
C SER A 211 -14.24 7.99 1.44
N VAL A 212 -13.85 7.76 2.69
CA VAL A 212 -12.84 8.56 3.39
C VAL A 212 -11.48 8.37 2.72
N VAL A 213 -11.08 7.12 2.48
CA VAL A 213 -9.82 6.80 1.81
C VAL A 213 -9.77 7.42 0.41
N LYS A 214 -10.88 7.37 -0.36
CA LYS A 214 -10.96 8.02 -1.67
C LYS A 214 -10.82 9.54 -1.55
N ALA A 215 -11.49 10.18 -0.60
CA ALA A 215 -11.40 11.63 -0.39
C ALA A 215 -9.98 12.05 0.04
N MET A 216 -9.39 11.36 1.02
CA MET A 216 -8.02 11.62 1.47
C MET A 216 -6.98 11.41 0.36
N ARG A 217 -7.16 10.42 -0.52
CA ARG A 217 -6.30 10.26 -1.71
C ARG A 217 -6.39 11.45 -2.66
N ALA A 218 -7.58 12.01 -2.86
CA ALA A 218 -7.76 13.18 -3.71
C ALA A 218 -7.07 14.41 -3.11
N LEU A 219 -7.25 14.64 -1.80
CA LEU A 219 -6.57 15.72 -1.07
C LEU A 219 -5.05 15.56 -1.10
N HIS A 220 -4.54 14.33 -0.97
CA HIS A 220 -3.11 14.05 -1.05
C HIS A 220 -2.56 14.38 -2.43
N LYS A 221 -3.25 13.99 -3.51
CA LYS A 221 -2.86 14.36 -4.88
C LYS A 221 -2.86 15.87 -5.10
N ALA A 222 -3.70 16.60 -4.37
CA ALA A 222 -3.76 18.06 -4.41
C ALA A 222 -2.74 18.76 -3.47
N GLY A 223 -1.89 18.01 -2.75
CA GLY A 223 -0.89 18.54 -1.82
C GLY A 223 -1.48 19.05 -0.48
N GLN A 224 -2.77 18.83 -0.23
CA GLN A 224 -3.45 19.35 0.97
C GLN A 224 -3.14 18.54 2.24
N LEU A 225 -2.45 17.41 2.12
CA LEU A 225 -1.97 16.60 3.25
C LEU A 225 -0.50 16.87 3.58
N ASP A 226 0.22 17.69 2.80
CA ASP A 226 1.67 17.85 2.93
C ASP A 226 2.07 18.41 4.31
N SER A 227 1.26 19.32 4.86
CA SER A 227 1.46 19.85 6.21
C SER A 227 1.29 18.78 7.30
N LEU A 228 0.28 17.90 7.17
CA LEU A 228 0.08 16.78 8.09
C LEU A 228 1.20 15.76 7.98
N VAL A 229 1.69 15.48 6.76
CA VAL A 229 2.83 14.58 6.55
C VAL A 229 4.10 15.17 7.17
N ALA A 230 4.34 16.47 7.01
CA ALA A 230 5.48 17.14 7.61
C ALA A 230 5.43 17.13 9.14
N GLN A 231 4.26 17.43 9.72
CA GLN A 231 4.04 17.37 11.17
C GLN A 231 4.24 15.94 11.70
N PHE A 232 3.64 14.95 11.04
CA PHE A 232 3.78 13.55 11.45
C PHE A 232 5.25 13.10 11.39
N ARG A 233 6.01 13.57 10.39
CA ARG A 233 7.45 13.30 10.28
C ARG A 233 8.25 13.90 11.45
N GLU A 234 7.91 15.11 11.89
CA GLU A 234 8.57 15.77 13.03
C GLU A 234 8.34 14.96 14.32
N ILE A 235 7.08 14.67 14.65
CA ILE A 235 6.69 13.89 15.83
C ILE A 235 7.31 12.47 15.79
N TYR A 236 7.45 11.90 14.59
CA TYR A 236 8.10 10.60 14.40
C TYR A 236 9.57 10.63 14.82
N PHE A 237 10.32 11.68 14.45
CA PHE A 237 11.73 11.82 14.85
C PHE A 237 11.93 12.25 16.30
N GLU A 238 10.94 12.94 16.89
CA GLU A 238 10.93 13.26 18.32
C GLU A 238 10.71 12.02 19.21
N GLY A 239 10.23 10.91 18.63
CA GLY A 239 10.00 9.65 19.34
C GLY A 239 8.64 9.59 20.05
N ASP A 240 7.70 10.47 19.68
CA ASP A 240 6.35 10.49 20.24
C ASP A 240 5.37 9.55 19.54
N ILE A 241 5.86 8.81 18.54
CA ILE A 241 5.13 7.73 17.87
C ILE A 241 5.76 6.38 18.23
N ILE A 242 4.99 5.52 18.90
CA ILE A 242 5.28 4.10 19.07
C ILE A 242 4.24 3.33 18.26
N ASP A 243 4.63 2.90 17.06
CA ASP A 243 3.80 2.12 16.13
C ASP A 243 4.40 0.70 15.96
N PRO A 244 3.66 -0.37 16.30
CA PRO A 244 4.12 -1.74 16.09
C PRO A 244 4.07 -2.17 14.61
N THR A 245 3.51 -1.36 13.72
CA THR A 245 3.42 -1.66 12.29
C THR A 245 4.81 -1.60 11.63
N PRO A 246 5.26 -2.64 10.92
CA PRO A 246 6.53 -2.58 10.22
C PRO A 246 6.47 -1.55 9.08
N HIS A 247 7.57 -0.84 8.84
CA HIS A 247 7.66 0.19 7.79
C HIS A 247 7.22 -0.31 6.40
N SER A 248 7.47 -1.58 6.07
CA SER A 248 7.05 -2.21 4.81
C SER A 248 5.53 -2.31 4.67
N ALA A 249 4.79 -2.37 5.78
CA ALA A 249 3.34 -2.43 5.81
C ALA A 249 2.67 -1.05 5.77
N LEU A 250 3.40 0.05 5.90
CA LEU A 250 2.89 1.41 5.74
C LEU A 250 2.96 1.87 4.28
N PRO A 251 2.12 2.84 3.83
CA PRO A 251 2.30 3.50 2.53
C PRO A 251 3.62 4.24 2.41
N ALA A 252 4.11 4.42 1.19
CA ALA A 252 5.41 5.05 0.92
C ALA A 252 5.58 6.44 1.55
N PHE A 253 4.52 7.26 1.60
CA PHE A 253 4.56 8.61 2.16
C PHE A 253 4.71 8.67 3.69
N MET A 254 4.56 7.54 4.39
CA MET A 254 4.81 7.44 5.84
C MET A 254 6.08 6.65 6.17
N ARG A 255 6.88 6.29 5.16
CA ARG A 255 8.16 5.60 5.38
C ARG A 255 9.26 6.65 5.48
N PHE A 256 9.62 6.98 6.71
CA PHE A 256 10.77 7.83 6.99
C PHE A 256 12.00 6.96 7.25
N THR A 257 13.13 7.39 6.73
CA THR A 257 14.44 6.72 6.83
C THR A 257 15.49 7.73 7.27
#